data_AF-A0A3D5DZH7-F1
#
_entry.id   AF-A0A3D5DZH7-F1
#
_cell.length_a   1.000
_cell.length_b   1.000
_cell.length_c   1.000
_cell.angle_alpha   90.00
_cell.angle_beta   90.00
_cell.angle_gamma   90.00
#
_symmetry.space_group_name_H-M   'P 1'
#
loop_
_entity.id
_entity.type
_entity.pdbx_description
1 polymer ?
#
loop_
_entity_poly.entity_id
_entity_poly.type
_entity_poly.pdbx_seq_one_letter_code
_entity_poly.pdbx_strand_id
1 'polypeptide(L)'
;MTVTSRNAERLTPDQVQSVSFPPARLGRRGYDEEHVRAFCAHVERELVTLLNEKAALWEEVERLRRRVLGDAGDVPGYRPEDAHIQAVRILSNAQQTADRYVADAQQYSRQLAEDARRRRDEVLAEARENAERVLEEAHTQATRAAEVALSGPDTLTAPERRDLTAELAYLRTFSDVYRTHLRAYLEALLRNVEEWERAEKSSLAAARADLPFLPPARLP
;
A
#
# COMPACT_ATOMS: atom_id res chain seq x y z
N MET A 1 31.03 8.11 6.85
CA MET A 1 30.94 7.98 8.32
C MET A 1 29.52 7.59 8.67
N THR A 2 29.36 6.58 9.51
CA THR A 2 28.08 6.02 9.96
C THR A 2 27.45 6.90 11.03
N VAL A 3 26.24 7.41 10.81
CA VAL A 3 25.41 7.95 11.89
C VAL A 3 24.61 6.79 12.48
N THR A 4 25.22 6.08 13.42
CA THR A 4 24.48 5.30 14.41
C THR A 4 23.80 6.27 15.35
N SER A 5 22.53 6.62 15.09
CA SER A 5 21.73 7.38 16.05
C SER A 5 21.21 6.42 17.11
N ARG A 6 21.94 6.32 18.23
CA ARG A 6 21.44 5.71 19.48
C ARG A 6 20.36 6.65 20.03
N ASN A 7 19.10 6.22 19.98
CA ASN A 7 17.96 6.82 20.70
C ASN A 7 17.70 8.33 20.53
N ALA A 8 16.70 8.65 19.71
CA ALA A 8 15.61 9.57 20.05
C ALA A 8 15.90 11.07 20.33
N GLU A 9 16.86 11.70 19.65
CA GLU A 9 16.72 13.15 19.41
C GLU A 9 15.83 13.36 18.19
N ARG A 10 14.65 13.95 18.42
CA ARG A 10 13.72 14.30 17.33
C ARG A 10 14.43 15.29 16.39
N LEU A 11 14.40 14.99 15.09
CA LEU A 11 14.97 15.85 14.05
C LEU A 11 14.41 17.27 14.17
N THR A 12 15.27 18.28 14.13
CA THR A 12 14.89 19.69 13.99
C THR A 12 14.84 20.09 12.51
N PRO A 13 14.07 21.13 12.13
CA PRO A 13 14.07 21.65 10.76
C PRO A 13 15.47 21.94 10.22
N ASP A 14 16.31 22.59 11.04
CA ASP A 14 17.70 22.90 10.70
C ASP A 14 18.54 21.63 10.48
N GLN A 15 18.28 20.57 11.25
CA GLN A 15 18.97 19.30 11.08
C GLN A 15 18.59 18.65 9.75
N VAL A 16 17.31 18.67 9.35
CA VAL A 16 16.85 18.13 8.05
C VAL A 16 17.51 18.87 6.88
N GLN A 17 17.69 20.19 7.00
CA GLN A 17 18.35 21.00 5.98
C GLN A 17 19.87 20.74 5.91
N SER A 18 20.50 20.45 7.05
CA SER A 18 21.94 20.17 7.13
C SER A 18 22.35 18.76 6.69
N VAL A 19 21.39 17.85 6.43
CA VAL A 19 21.67 16.48 6.03
C VAL A 19 22.20 16.45 4.59
N SER A 20 23.47 16.03 4.45
CA SER A 20 24.09 15.74 3.17
C SER A 20 24.12 14.23 2.92
N PHE A 21 23.62 13.81 1.77
CA PHE A 21 23.72 12.42 1.33
C PHE A 21 25.00 12.21 0.49
N PRO A 22 25.77 11.14 0.71
CA PRO A 22 26.93 10.83 -0.11
C PRO A 22 26.49 10.40 -1.52
N PRO A 23 27.26 10.76 -2.58
CA PRO A 23 26.95 10.34 -3.94
C PRO A 23 27.01 8.81 -4.08
N ALA A 24 26.21 8.27 -5.00
CA ALA A 24 26.18 6.83 -5.24
C ALA A 24 27.57 6.32 -5.66
N ARG A 25 27.99 5.17 -5.11
CA ARG A 25 29.23 4.51 -5.51
C ARG A 25 29.14 4.10 -6.98
N LEU A 26 30.24 4.31 -7.72
CA LEU A 26 30.34 4.00 -9.15
C LEU A 26 29.75 2.61 -9.47
N GLY A 27 28.76 2.55 -10.37
CA GLY A 27 28.09 1.30 -10.78
C GLY A 27 26.79 0.95 -10.05
N ARG A 28 26.31 1.76 -9.10
CA ARG A 28 24.96 1.62 -8.51
C ARG A 28 24.06 2.81 -8.87
N ARG A 29 22.79 2.55 -9.17
CA ARG A 29 21.79 3.61 -9.35
C ARG A 29 21.56 4.33 -8.02
N GLY A 30 21.75 5.65 -8.01
CA GLY A 30 21.44 6.52 -6.88
C GLY A 30 20.07 7.17 -7.05
N TYR A 31 19.59 7.83 -6.00
CA TYR A 31 18.47 8.77 -6.10
C TYR A 31 18.93 10.06 -6.78
N ASP A 32 18.00 10.72 -7.47
CA ASP A 32 18.23 12.03 -8.07
C ASP A 32 18.39 13.09 -6.97
N GLU A 33 19.49 13.83 -7.02
CA GLU A 33 19.85 14.83 -6.02
C GLU A 33 18.85 15.98 -5.95
N GLU A 34 18.30 16.41 -7.10
CA GLU A 34 17.33 17.51 -7.14
C GLU A 34 16.01 17.09 -6.50
N HIS A 35 15.55 15.87 -6.78
CA HIS A 35 14.33 15.32 -6.18
C HIS A 35 14.49 15.09 -4.67
N VAL A 36 15.65 14.59 -4.22
CA VAL A 36 15.94 14.41 -2.79
C VAL A 36 15.98 15.76 -2.08
N ARG A 37 16.61 16.78 -2.70
CA ARG A 37 16.66 18.14 -2.14
C ARG A 37 15.28 18.77 -2.04
N ALA A 38 14.44 18.61 -3.04
CA ALA A 38 13.05 19.08 -3.03
C ALA A 38 12.22 18.39 -1.94
N PHE A 39 12.41 17.09 -1.74
CA PHE A 39 11.78 16.32 -0.68
C PHE A 39 12.22 16.80 0.71
N CYS A 40 13.51 16.99 0.95
CA CYS A 40 14.02 17.54 2.21
C CYS A 40 13.44 18.93 2.52
N ALA A 41 13.32 19.82 1.53
CA ALA A 41 12.71 21.15 1.70
C ALA A 41 11.19 21.08 1.96
N HIS A 42 10.50 20.05 1.48
CA HIS A 42 9.09 19.81 1.83
C HIS A 42 8.96 19.30 3.28
N VAL A 43 9.78 18.33 3.68
CA VAL A 43 9.81 17.80 5.04
C VAL A 43 10.16 18.88 6.06
N GLU A 44 11.12 19.76 5.75
CA GLU A 44 11.48 20.90 6.60
C GLU A 44 10.27 21.81 6.86
N ARG A 45 9.56 22.22 5.78
CA ARG A 45 8.38 23.08 5.90
C ARG A 45 7.28 22.45 6.75
N GLU A 46 6.97 21.18 6.49
CA GLU A 46 5.97 20.45 7.27
C GLU A 46 6.39 20.31 8.74
N LEU A 47 7.67 20.08 9.01
CA LEU A 47 8.18 19.99 10.37
C LEU A 47 8.08 21.32 11.11
N VAL A 48 8.34 22.45 10.44
CA VAL A 48 8.11 23.79 11.01
C VAL A 48 6.64 23.99 11.33
N THR A 49 5.73 23.65 10.40
CA THR A 49 4.28 23.74 10.62
C THR A 49 3.84 22.93 11.83
N LEU A 50 4.23 21.65 11.90
CA LEU A 50 3.88 20.76 13.01
C LEU A 50 4.44 21.24 14.36
N LEU A 51 5.64 21.81 14.37
CA LEU A 51 6.21 22.37 15.60
C LEU A 51 5.46 23.61 16.07
N ASN A 52 5.05 24.49 15.14
CA ASN A 52 4.24 25.67 15.45
C ASN A 52 2.84 25.29 15.94
N GLU A 53 2.19 24.33 15.27
CA GLU A 53 0.90 23.79 15.71
C GLU A 53 1.00 23.14 17.09
N LYS A 54 2.04 22.36 17.33
CA LYS A 54 2.31 21.79 18.65
C LYS A 54 2.47 22.89 19.71
N ALA A 55 3.23 23.95 19.42
CA ALA A 55 3.39 25.06 20.35
C ALA A 55 2.05 25.76 20.65
N ALA A 56 1.25 26.03 19.62
CA ALA A 56 -0.08 26.63 19.76
C ALA A 56 -1.03 25.72 20.57
N LEU A 57 -1.00 24.41 20.34
CA LEU A 57 -1.79 23.44 21.10
C LEU A 57 -1.37 23.39 22.57
N TRP A 58 -0.07 23.48 22.86
CA TRP A 58 0.42 23.55 24.24
C TRP A 58 -0.06 24.81 24.96
N GLU A 59 -0.02 25.97 24.30
CA GLU A 59 -0.55 27.23 24.85
C GLU A 59 -2.06 27.15 25.07
N GLU A 60 -2.80 26.54 24.15
CA GLU A 60 -4.24 26.36 24.25
C GLU A 60 -4.61 25.41 25.39
N VAL A 61 -3.89 24.30 25.54
CA VAL A 61 -4.04 23.38 26.69
C VAL A 61 -3.74 24.11 27.99
N GLU A 62 -2.70 24.92 28.05
CA GLU A 62 -2.35 25.67 29.27
C GLU A 62 -3.36 26.78 29.57
N ARG A 63 -3.94 27.39 28.54
CA ARG A 63 -5.04 28.36 28.67
C ARG A 63 -6.31 27.69 29.19
N LEU A 64 -6.68 26.53 28.63
CA LEU A 64 -7.83 25.75 29.07
C LEU A 64 -7.63 25.22 30.49
N ARG A 65 -6.42 24.76 30.82
CA ARG A 65 -6.04 24.37 32.19
C ARG A 65 -6.19 25.54 33.13
N ARG A 66 -5.62 26.71 32.84
CA ARG A 66 -5.80 27.92 33.67
C ARG A 66 -7.26 28.36 33.76
N ARG A 67 -8.07 28.16 32.73
CA ARG A 67 -9.51 28.44 32.79
C ARG A 67 -10.22 27.45 33.73
N VAL A 68 -9.93 26.16 33.63
CA VAL A 68 -10.50 25.13 34.52
C VAL A 68 -9.99 25.28 35.95
N LEU A 69 -8.71 25.57 36.14
CA LEU A 69 -8.09 25.79 37.45
C LEU A 69 -8.45 27.15 38.06
N GLY A 70 -8.72 28.15 37.21
CA GLY A 70 -9.19 29.47 37.62
C GLY A 70 -10.67 29.49 37.98
N ASP A 71 -11.48 28.66 37.31
CA ASP A 71 -12.85 28.34 37.72
C ASP A 71 -12.86 27.47 38.99
N ALA A 72 -11.84 26.63 39.19
CA ALA A 72 -11.59 25.91 40.45
C ALA A 72 -10.85 26.75 41.51
N GLY A 73 -10.43 27.97 41.19
CA GLY A 73 -9.52 28.80 41.98
C GLY A 73 -10.17 29.50 43.18
N ASP A 74 -11.50 29.37 43.31
CA ASP A 74 -12.28 29.89 44.44
C ASP A 74 -13.07 28.77 45.18
N VAL A 75 -12.67 27.50 45.03
CA VAL A 75 -13.31 26.38 45.74
C VAL A 75 -12.39 25.89 46.87
N PRO A 76 -12.67 26.23 48.15
CA PRO A 76 -12.00 25.60 49.28
C PRO A 76 -12.47 24.14 49.35
N GLY A 77 -11.63 23.21 48.87
CA GLY A 77 -11.92 21.78 48.96
C GLY A 77 -11.54 20.90 47.76
N TYR A 78 -10.53 21.25 46.96
CA TYR A 78 -10.02 20.31 45.93
C TYR A 78 -9.46 19.05 46.61
N ARG A 79 -10.24 17.96 46.59
CA ARG A 79 -9.89 16.69 47.22
C ARG A 79 -9.19 15.80 46.19
N PRO A 80 -8.23 14.95 46.60
CA PRO A 80 -7.61 13.95 45.72
C PRO A 80 -8.63 13.06 44.96
N GLU A 81 -9.82 12.90 45.54
CA GLU A 81 -10.98 12.19 44.96
C GLU A 81 -11.46 12.82 43.64
N ASP A 82 -11.46 14.16 43.51
CA ASP A 82 -11.91 14.88 42.31
C ASP A 82 -10.94 14.72 41.15
N ALA A 83 -9.63 14.71 41.44
CA ALA A 83 -8.58 14.46 40.47
C ALA A 83 -8.67 13.03 39.88
N HIS A 84 -9.02 12.05 40.72
CA HIS A 84 -9.27 10.67 40.29
C HIS A 84 -10.50 10.56 39.40
N ILE A 85 -11.62 11.19 39.77
CA ILE A 85 -12.84 11.21 38.96
C ILE A 85 -12.58 11.85 37.60
N GLN A 86 -11.79 12.94 37.55
CA GLN A 86 -11.39 13.58 36.30
C GLN A 86 -10.48 12.69 35.45
N ALA A 87 -9.50 12.01 36.04
CA ALA A 87 -8.61 11.08 35.34
C ALA A 87 -9.38 9.88 34.74
N VAL A 88 -10.31 9.30 35.49
CA VAL A 88 -11.18 8.20 35.01
C VAL A 88 -12.03 8.66 33.83
N ARG A 89 -12.57 9.89 33.87
CA ARG A 89 -13.35 10.46 32.77
C ARG A 89 -12.51 10.66 31.51
N ILE A 90 -11.28 11.16 31.65
CA ILE A 90 -10.35 11.34 30.53
C ILE A 90 -9.97 9.99 29.93
N LEU A 91 -9.64 8.99 30.76
CA LEU A 91 -9.32 7.64 30.31
C LEU A 91 -10.51 6.98 29.59
N SER A 92 -11.72 7.13 30.14
CA SER A 92 -12.94 6.59 29.50
C SER A 92 -13.22 7.25 28.15
N ASN A 93 -13.04 8.56 28.04
CA ASN A 93 -13.18 9.28 26.77
C ASN A 93 -12.09 8.86 25.76
N ALA A 94 -10.84 8.74 26.21
CA ALA A 94 -9.73 8.29 25.39
C ALA A 94 -9.96 6.85 24.89
N GLN A 95 -10.43 5.95 25.75
CA GLN A 95 -10.76 4.58 25.38
C GLN A 95 -11.88 4.53 24.34
N GLN A 96 -12.98 5.26 24.58
CA GLN A 96 -14.10 5.32 23.62
C GLN A 96 -13.65 5.89 22.27
N THR A 97 -12.74 6.87 22.27
CA THR A 97 -12.17 7.45 21.06
C THR A 97 -11.26 6.45 20.35
N ALA A 98 -10.41 5.73 21.09
CA ALA A 98 -9.57 4.67 20.54
C ALA A 98 -10.41 3.55 19.91
N ASP A 99 -11.48 3.11 20.57
CA ASP A 99 -12.38 2.08 20.06
C ASP A 99 -13.06 2.52 18.76
N ARG A 100 -13.48 3.80 18.66
CA ARG A 100 -14.02 4.36 17.42
C ARG A 100 -12.98 4.39 16.30
N TYR A 101 -11.77 4.87 16.55
CA TYR A 101 -10.70 4.85 15.55
C TYR A 101 -10.37 3.44 15.06
N VAL A 102 -10.38 2.46 15.96
CA VAL A 102 -10.17 1.06 15.59
C VAL A 102 -11.31 0.54 14.72
N ALA A 103 -12.56 0.86 15.04
CA ALA A 103 -13.72 0.48 14.23
C ALA A 103 -13.67 1.12 12.84
N ASP A 104 -13.39 2.42 12.77
CA ASP A 104 -13.27 3.18 11.52
C ASP A 104 -12.12 2.64 10.64
N ALA A 105 -10.95 2.40 11.24
CA ALA A 105 -9.81 1.82 10.54
C ALA A 105 -10.10 0.41 10.01
N GLN A 106 -10.81 -0.42 10.80
CA GLN A 106 -11.23 -1.75 10.35
C GLN A 106 -12.23 -1.68 9.19
N GLN A 107 -13.19 -0.76 9.24
CA GLN A 107 -14.15 -0.56 8.16
C GLN A 107 -13.45 -0.07 6.88
N TYR A 108 -12.59 0.95 6.99
CA TYR A 108 -11.81 1.47 5.86
C TYR A 108 -10.93 0.38 5.24
N SER A 109 -10.26 -0.43 6.06
CA SER A 109 -9.44 -1.56 5.59
C SER A 109 -10.27 -2.59 4.82
N ARG A 110 -11.48 -2.92 5.28
CA ARG A 110 -12.39 -3.83 4.56
C ARG A 110 -12.81 -3.25 3.21
N GLN A 111 -13.20 -1.98 3.18
CA GLN A 111 -13.58 -1.29 1.94
C GLN A 111 -12.41 -1.28 0.94
N LEU A 112 -11.21 -0.92 1.40
CA LEU A 112 -10.01 -0.92 0.57
C LEU A 112 -9.68 -2.32 0.02
N ALA A 113 -9.85 -3.36 0.83
CA ALA A 113 -9.64 -4.73 0.40
C ALA A 113 -10.68 -5.18 -0.65
N GLU A 114 -11.94 -4.77 -0.51
CA GLU A 114 -13.00 -5.03 -1.50
C GLU A 114 -12.72 -4.31 -2.82
N ASP A 115 -12.34 -3.04 -2.77
CA ASP A 115 -12.01 -2.25 -3.95
C ASP A 115 -10.76 -2.76 -4.66
N ALA A 116 -9.73 -3.17 -3.90
CA ALA A 116 -8.54 -3.81 -4.46
C ALA A 116 -8.88 -5.13 -5.17
N ARG A 117 -9.78 -5.96 -4.61
CA ARG A 117 -10.24 -7.20 -5.25
C ARG A 117 -11.04 -6.92 -6.51
N ARG A 118 -11.96 -5.97 -6.47
CA ARG A 118 -12.74 -5.54 -7.63
C ARG A 118 -11.83 -5.07 -8.76
N ARG A 119 -10.88 -4.19 -8.45
CA ARG A 119 -9.93 -3.66 -9.43
C ARG A 119 -9.02 -4.73 -10.02
N ARG A 120 -8.58 -5.68 -9.18
CA ARG A 120 -7.81 -6.86 -9.64
C ARG A 120 -8.63 -7.68 -10.63
N ASP A 121 -9.89 -7.96 -10.31
CA ASP A 121 -10.75 -8.80 -11.15
C ASP A 121 -11.04 -8.12 -12.50
N GLU A 122 -11.23 -6.80 -12.51
CA GLU A 122 -11.33 -5.99 -13.73
C GLU A 122 -10.07 -6.10 -14.61
N VAL A 123 -8.87 -5.89 -14.03
CA VAL A 123 -7.60 -5.98 -14.77
C VAL A 123 -7.38 -7.38 -15.35
N LEU A 124 -7.74 -8.42 -14.58
CA LEU A 124 -7.62 -9.80 -15.05
C LEU A 124 -8.62 -10.14 -16.16
N ALA A 125 -9.84 -9.60 -16.10
CA ALA A 125 -10.83 -9.75 -17.16
C ALA A 125 -10.37 -9.05 -18.45
N GLU A 126 -9.92 -7.80 -18.34
CA GLU A 126 -9.41 -7.01 -19.46
C GLU A 126 -8.19 -7.69 -20.12
N ALA A 127 -7.25 -8.19 -19.31
CA ALA A 127 -6.08 -8.90 -19.81
C ALA A 127 -6.46 -10.19 -20.58
N ARG A 128 -7.47 -10.92 -20.11
CA ARG A 128 -7.99 -12.12 -20.79
C ARG A 128 -8.65 -11.76 -22.12
N GLU A 129 -9.56 -10.79 -22.11
CA GLU A 129 -10.25 -10.34 -23.32
C GLU A 129 -9.26 -9.84 -24.38
N ASN A 130 -8.28 -9.03 -23.98
CA ASN A 130 -7.26 -8.53 -24.90
C ASN A 130 -6.38 -9.66 -25.46
N ALA A 131 -6.00 -10.63 -24.63
CA ALA A 131 -5.24 -11.79 -25.10
C ALA A 131 -6.05 -12.65 -26.08
N GLU A 132 -7.34 -12.88 -25.80
CA GLU A 132 -8.25 -13.62 -26.69
C GLU A 132 -8.40 -12.90 -28.04
N ARG A 133 -8.63 -11.58 -28.02
CA ARG A 133 -8.74 -10.76 -29.23
C ARG A 133 -7.48 -10.83 -30.10
N VAL A 134 -6.30 -10.67 -29.51
CA VAL A 134 -5.02 -10.73 -30.26
C VAL A 134 -4.81 -12.10 -30.89
N LEU A 135 -5.14 -13.19 -30.18
CA LEU A 135 -5.03 -14.55 -30.71
C LEU A 135 -6.02 -14.78 -31.86
N GLU A 136 -7.25 -14.28 -31.74
CA GLU A 136 -8.27 -14.41 -32.78
C GLU A 136 -7.93 -13.61 -34.04
N GLU A 137 -7.43 -12.38 -33.88
CA GLU A 137 -6.96 -11.55 -34.97
C GLU A 137 -5.80 -12.23 -35.71
N ALA A 138 -4.78 -12.70 -34.98
CA ALA A 138 -3.66 -13.42 -35.56
C ALA A 138 -4.09 -14.70 -36.28
N HIS A 139 -5.01 -15.48 -35.68
CA HIS A 139 -5.53 -16.71 -36.29
C HIS A 139 -6.33 -16.43 -37.56
N THR A 140 -7.19 -15.43 -37.53
CA THR A 140 -8.02 -15.02 -38.68
C THR A 140 -7.14 -14.53 -39.82
N GLN A 141 -6.12 -13.71 -39.51
CA GLN A 141 -5.18 -13.20 -40.49
C GLN A 141 -4.35 -14.34 -41.12
N ALA A 142 -3.82 -15.26 -40.31
CA ALA A 142 -3.06 -16.41 -40.80
C ALA A 142 -3.92 -17.32 -41.70
N THR A 143 -5.16 -17.61 -41.28
CA THR A 143 -6.07 -18.47 -42.05
C THR A 143 -6.43 -17.81 -43.39
N ARG A 144 -6.78 -16.51 -43.40
CA ARG A 144 -7.06 -15.77 -44.63
C ARG A 144 -5.86 -15.73 -45.58
N ALA A 145 -4.66 -15.47 -45.05
CA ALA A 145 -3.44 -15.44 -45.86
C ALA A 145 -3.16 -16.81 -46.50
N ALA A 146 -3.34 -17.90 -45.73
CA ALA A 146 -3.17 -19.25 -46.24
C ALA A 146 -4.25 -19.64 -47.25
N GLU A 147 -5.52 -19.27 -47.04
CA GLU A 147 -6.61 -19.50 -48.00
C GLU A 147 -6.34 -18.80 -49.34
N VAL A 148 -5.89 -17.54 -49.31
CA VAL A 148 -5.50 -16.79 -50.52
C VAL A 148 -4.31 -17.46 -51.21
N ALA A 149 -3.31 -17.90 -50.46
CA ALA A 149 -2.13 -18.58 -51.00
C ALA A 149 -2.49 -19.94 -51.63
N LEU A 150 -3.36 -20.72 -50.99
CA LEU A 150 -3.81 -22.04 -51.45
C LEU A 150 -4.79 -21.97 -52.63
N SER A 151 -5.61 -20.92 -52.69
CA SER A 151 -6.65 -20.71 -53.73
C SER A 151 -6.16 -19.88 -54.92
N GLY A 152 -4.96 -19.31 -54.83
CA GLY A 152 -4.30 -18.58 -55.92
C GLY A 152 -3.94 -19.49 -57.10
N PRO A 153 -3.55 -18.92 -58.26
CA PRO A 153 -3.04 -19.68 -59.41
C PRO A 153 -1.86 -20.59 -59.00
N ASP A 154 -1.48 -21.56 -59.82
CA ASP A 154 -0.52 -22.66 -59.54
C ASP A 154 0.95 -22.21 -59.29
N THR A 155 1.14 -21.15 -58.52
CA THR A 155 2.41 -20.53 -58.15
C THR A 155 3.08 -21.24 -56.98
N LEU A 156 2.31 -21.94 -56.14
CA LEU A 156 2.83 -22.71 -55.02
C LEU A 156 3.06 -24.17 -55.41
N THR A 157 4.25 -24.66 -55.11
CA THR A 157 4.64 -26.06 -55.27
C THR A 157 3.97 -26.95 -54.20
N ALA A 158 3.83 -28.24 -54.49
CA ALA A 158 3.28 -29.22 -53.54
C ALA A 158 3.95 -29.23 -52.14
N PRO A 159 5.29 -29.09 -51.98
CA PRO A 159 5.91 -28.95 -50.67
C PRO A 159 5.51 -27.66 -49.94
N GLU A 160 5.49 -26.51 -50.61
CA GLU A 160 5.11 -25.22 -49.99
C GLU A 160 3.66 -25.24 -49.47
N ARG A 161 2.74 -25.88 -50.19
CA ARG A 161 1.36 -26.09 -49.72
C ARG A 161 1.31 -26.95 -48.45
N ARG A 162 2.14 -28.00 -48.37
CA ARG A 162 2.23 -28.85 -47.16
C ARG A 162 2.78 -28.07 -45.97
N ASP A 163 3.82 -27.26 -46.18
CA ASP A 163 4.43 -26.45 -45.12
C ASP A 163 3.43 -25.43 -44.54
N LEU A 164 2.70 -24.70 -45.40
CA LEU A 164 1.63 -23.78 -44.98
C LEU A 164 0.53 -24.49 -44.18
N THR A 165 0.10 -25.67 -44.61
CA THR A 165 -0.91 -26.44 -43.85
C THR A 165 -0.39 -26.92 -42.50
N ALA A 166 0.90 -27.29 -42.41
CA ALA A 166 1.53 -27.66 -41.16
C ALA A 166 1.66 -26.46 -40.22
N GLU A 167 2.01 -25.28 -40.75
CA GLU A 167 2.09 -24.03 -39.99
C GLU A 167 0.73 -23.60 -39.44
N LEU A 168 -0.35 -23.69 -40.22
CA LEU A 168 -1.70 -23.44 -39.73
C LEU A 168 -2.11 -24.41 -38.61
N ALA A 169 -1.78 -25.70 -38.75
CA ALA A 169 -2.04 -26.70 -37.72
C ALA A 169 -1.23 -26.42 -36.44
N TYR A 170 0.02 -25.98 -36.60
CA TYR A 170 0.86 -25.54 -35.49
C TYR A 170 0.25 -24.32 -34.77
N LEU A 171 -0.15 -23.28 -35.50
CA LEU A 171 -0.74 -22.07 -34.90
C LEU A 171 -2.04 -22.37 -34.13
N ARG A 172 -2.88 -23.29 -34.64
CA ARG A 172 -4.11 -23.73 -33.95
C ARG A 172 -3.78 -24.39 -32.61
N THR A 173 -2.89 -25.39 -32.64
CA THR A 173 -2.50 -26.10 -31.41
C THR A 173 -1.77 -25.18 -30.43
N PHE A 174 -0.92 -24.28 -30.93
CA PHE A 174 -0.27 -23.26 -30.12
C PHE A 174 -1.27 -22.35 -29.43
N SER A 175 -2.30 -21.85 -30.13
CA SER A 175 -3.35 -21.01 -29.55
C SER A 175 -4.11 -21.72 -28.44
N ASP A 176 -4.51 -22.98 -28.65
CA ASP A 176 -5.22 -23.79 -27.64
C ASP A 176 -4.36 -24.05 -26.39
N VAL A 177 -3.09 -24.41 -26.60
CA VAL A 177 -2.11 -24.62 -25.53
C VAL A 177 -1.85 -23.31 -24.79
N TYR A 178 -1.66 -22.20 -25.51
CA TYR A 178 -1.38 -20.89 -24.91
C TYR A 178 -2.56 -20.38 -24.09
N ARG A 179 -3.80 -20.52 -24.58
CA ARG A 179 -5.01 -20.19 -23.80
C ARG A 179 -5.09 -21.00 -22.51
N THR A 180 -4.81 -22.30 -22.58
CA THR A 180 -4.76 -23.18 -21.42
C THR A 180 -3.67 -22.75 -20.43
N HIS A 181 -2.48 -22.42 -20.95
CA HIS A 181 -1.35 -22.00 -20.14
C HIS A 181 -1.57 -20.64 -19.48
N LEU A 182 -2.15 -19.67 -20.21
CA LEU A 182 -2.51 -18.37 -19.69
C LEU A 182 -3.54 -18.49 -18.56
N ARG A 183 -4.57 -19.33 -18.73
CA ARG A 183 -5.53 -19.61 -17.67
C ARG A 183 -4.84 -20.18 -16.43
N ALA A 184 -4.00 -21.20 -16.60
CA ALA A 184 -3.26 -21.80 -15.50
C ALA A 184 -2.33 -20.79 -14.79
N TYR A 185 -1.66 -19.93 -15.56
CA TYR A 185 -0.81 -18.85 -15.05
C TYR A 185 -1.61 -17.83 -14.24
N LEU A 186 -2.73 -17.34 -14.77
CA LEU A 186 -3.59 -16.38 -14.07
C LEU A 186 -4.21 -16.97 -12.81
N GLU A 187 -4.64 -18.24 -12.84
CA GLU A 187 -5.12 -18.95 -11.66
C GLU A 187 -4.01 -19.16 -10.63
N ALA A 188 -2.78 -19.45 -11.06
CA ALA A 188 -1.63 -19.55 -10.16
C ALA A 188 -1.29 -18.20 -9.52
N LEU A 189 -1.33 -17.11 -10.29
CA LEU A 189 -1.08 -15.76 -9.80
C LEU A 189 -2.14 -15.34 -8.77
N LEU A 190 -3.41 -15.65 -9.01
CA LEU A 190 -4.51 -15.46 -8.06
C LEU A 190 -4.27 -16.23 -6.75
N ARG A 191 -3.93 -17.51 -6.83
CA ARG A 191 -3.63 -18.33 -5.64
C ARG A 191 -2.48 -17.75 -4.82
N ASN A 192 -1.42 -17.30 -5.49
CA ASN A 192 -0.23 -16.74 -4.83
C ASN A 192 -0.57 -15.43 -4.09
N VAL A 193 -1.39 -14.58 -4.71
CA VAL A 193 -1.88 -13.34 -4.06
C VAL A 193 -2.76 -13.65 -2.85
N GLU A 194 -3.65 -14.65 -2.94
CA GLU A 194 -4.47 -15.05 -1.79
C GLU A 194 -3.64 -15.66 -0.66
N GLU A 195 -2.59 -16.43 -0.99
CA GLU A 195 -1.62 -16.95 -0.02
C GLU A 195 -0.88 -15.81 0.69
N TRP A 196 -0.44 -14.81 -0.06
CA TRP A 196 0.19 -13.62 0.51
C TRP A 196 -0.78 -12.84 1.43
N GLU A 197 -2.03 -12.64 1.02
CA GLU A 197 -3.05 -11.98 1.84
C GLU A 197 -3.30 -12.75 3.16
N ARG A 198 -3.33 -14.08 3.10
CA ARG A 198 -3.48 -14.94 4.29
C ARG A 198 -2.25 -14.85 5.20
N ALA A 199 -1.05 -14.87 4.64
CA ALA A 199 0.19 -14.73 5.39
C ALA A 199 0.27 -13.38 6.12
N GLU A 200 -0.11 -12.29 5.45
CA GLU A 200 -0.13 -10.95 6.04
C GLU A 200 -1.18 -10.81 7.16
N LYS A 201 -2.36 -11.40 6.99
CA LYS A 201 -3.35 -11.44 8.09
C LYS A 201 -2.83 -12.21 9.30
N SER A 202 -2.09 -13.30 9.07
CA SER A 202 -1.47 -14.10 10.13
C SER A 202 -0.37 -13.31 10.84
N SER A 203 0.49 -12.60 10.11
CA SER A 203 1.56 -11.76 10.70
C SER A 203 0.98 -10.63 11.54
N LEU A 204 -0.08 -9.97 11.08
CA LEU A 204 -0.79 -8.93 11.84
C LEU A 204 -1.47 -9.51 13.09
N ALA A 205 -2.05 -10.70 13.01
CA ALA A 205 -2.64 -11.37 14.16
C ALA A 205 -1.59 -11.77 15.21
N ALA A 206 -0.43 -12.27 14.76
CA ALA A 206 0.70 -12.60 15.63
C ALA A 206 1.28 -11.34 16.30
N ALA A 207 1.50 -10.26 15.53
CA ALA A 207 1.94 -8.98 16.07
C ALA A 207 0.96 -8.41 17.11
N ARG A 208 -0.35 -8.62 16.93
CA ARG A 208 -1.37 -8.23 17.90
C ARG A 208 -1.34 -9.08 19.18
N ALA A 209 -0.97 -10.36 19.08
CA ALA A 209 -0.81 -11.26 20.22
C ALA A 209 0.47 -10.99 21.02
N ASP A 210 1.53 -10.51 20.36
CA ASP A 210 2.81 -10.15 20.97
C ASP A 210 2.81 -8.75 21.62
N LEU A 211 1.72 -7.97 21.50
CA LEU A 211 1.58 -6.72 22.25
C LEU A 211 1.46 -7.05 23.75
N PRO A 212 2.33 -6.48 24.61
CA PRO A 212 2.27 -6.76 26.05
C PRO A 212 0.91 -6.34 26.60
N PHE A 213 0.18 -7.30 27.17
CA PHE A 213 -1.02 -7.02 27.96
C PHE A 213 -0.59 -6.18 29.16
N LEU A 214 -0.83 -4.87 29.10
CA LEU A 214 -0.66 -3.99 30.26
C LEU A 214 -1.77 -4.36 31.25
N PRO A 215 -1.46 -4.99 32.40
CA PRO A 215 -2.48 -5.31 33.38
C PRO A 215 -3.09 -3.99 33.87
N PRO A 216 -4.40 -3.95 34.21
CA PRO A 216 -4.98 -2.76 34.83
C PRO A 216 -4.20 -2.49 36.12
N ALA A 217 -3.61 -1.29 36.20
CA ALA A 217 -2.86 -0.85 37.37
C ALA A 217 -3.77 -0.96 38.60
N ARG A 218 -3.47 -1.91 39.51
CA ARG A 218 -4.12 -1.95 40.81
C ARG A 218 -3.68 -0.72 41.59
N LEU A 219 -4.62 0.20 41.79
CA LEU A 219 -4.46 1.34 42.70
C LEU A 219 -4.44 0.82 44.16
N PRO A 220 -3.61 1.40 45.06
CA PRO A 220 -3.63 1.11 46.49
C PRO A 220 -4.87 1.68 47.19
#